data_AF-A0A1G9C0U5-F1
#
_entry.id   AF-A0A1G9C0U5-F1
#
_cell.length_a   1.000
_cell.length_b   1.000
_cell.length_c   1.000
_cell.angle_alpha   90.00
_cell.angle_beta   90.00
_cell.angle_gamma   90.00
#
_symmetry.space_group_name_H-M   'P 1'
#
loop_
_entity.id
_entity.type
_entity.pdbx_description
1 polymer ?
#
loop_
_entity_poly.entity_id
_entity_poly.type
_entity_poly.pdbx_seq_one_letter_code
_entity_poly.pdbx_strand_id
1 'polypeptide(L)' 'MKRKNALSLLSNEELLKIYMQAISLDLESDFIQLIKAELIRRGIRF' A
#
# COMPACT_ATOMS: atom_id res chain seq x y z
N MET A 1 6.25 -21.04 -7.45
CA MET A 1 6.36 -20.22 -6.22
C MET A 1 5.67 -18.88 -6.49
N LYS A 2 4.54 -18.55 -5.85
CA LYS A 2 3.91 -17.23 -5.98
C LYS A 2 4.88 -16.20 -5.38
N ARG A 3 5.40 -15.25 -6.18
CA ARG A 3 6.22 -14.15 -5.66
C ARG A 3 5.35 -13.36 -4.68
N LYS A 4 5.67 -13.40 -3.39
CA LYS A 4 5.04 -12.53 -2.40
C LYS A 4 5.56 -11.11 -2.69
N ASN A 5 4.67 -10.17 -3.02
CA ASN A 5 5.06 -8.77 -3.14
C ASN A 5 5.52 -8.28 -1.75
N ALA A 6 6.46 -7.34 -1.67
CA ALA A 6 6.95 -6.85 -0.37
C ALA A 6 5.81 -6.24 0.46
N LEU A 7 4.84 -5.60 -0.20
CA LEU A 7 3.66 -5.00 0.44
C LEU A 7 2.76 -6.05 1.14
N SER A 8 2.76 -7.32 0.72
CA SER A 8 1.96 -8.39 1.33
C SER A 8 2.52 -8.85 2.68
N LEU A 9 3.76 -8.47 2.99
CA LEU A 9 4.39 -8.79 4.27
C LEU A 9 4.05 -7.76 5.35
N LEU A 10 3.59 -6.58 4.97
CA LEU A 10 3.20 -5.52 5.89
C LEU A 10 1.86 -5.85 6.56
N SER A 11 1.71 -5.47 7.82
CA SER A 11 0.41 -5.43 8.48
C SER A 11 -0.51 -4.38 7.82
N ASN A 12 -1.81 -4.44 8.12
CA ASN A 12 -2.77 -3.46 7.60
C ASN A 12 -2.47 -2.04 8.09
N GLU A 13 -2.03 -1.91 9.34
CA GLU A 13 -1.69 -0.63 9.96
C GLU A 13 -0.46 0.00 9.30
N GLU A 14 0.61 -0.79 9.11
CA GLU A 14 1.82 -0.32 8.43
C GLU A 14 1.53 0.12 7.00
N LEU A 15 0.72 -0.67 6.27
CA LEU A 15 0.36 -0.36 4.89
C LEU A 15 -0.45 0.95 4.79
N LEU A 16 -1.40 1.18 5.71
CA LEU A 16 -2.16 2.43 5.80
C LEU A 16 -1.27 3.62 6.15
N LYS A 17 -0.36 3.46 7.10
CA LYS A 17 0.59 4.51 7.50
C LYS A 17 1.46 4.94 6.32
N ILE A 18 2.00 3.97 5.58
CA ILE A 18 2.82 4.24 4.40
C ILE A 18 1.99 4.93 3.31
N TYR A 19 0.75 4.50 3.09
CA TYR A 19 -0.17 5.15 2.14
C TYR A 19 -0.38 6.63 2.47
N MET A 20 -0.72 6.94 3.73
CA MET A 20 -0.94 8.31 4.19
C MET A 20 0.34 9.16 4.08
N GLN A 21 1.49 8.61 4.44
CA GLN A 21 2.77 9.30 4.32
C GLN A 21 3.13 9.58 2.86
N ALA A 22 2.90 8.62 1.97
CA ALA A 22 3.19 8.77 0.54
C ALA A 22 2.34 9.88 -0.10
N ILE A 23 1.06 10.00 0.28
CA ILE A 23 0.20 11.11 -0.15
C ILE A 23 0.71 12.44 0.42
N SER A 24 1.02 12.49 1.71
CA SER A 24 1.46 13.73 2.38
C SER A 24 2.77 14.28 1.80
N LEU A 25 3.64 13.39 1.33
CA LEU A 25 4.92 13.73 0.71
C LEU A 25 4.82 13.97 -0.81
N ASP A 26 3.61 13.88 -1.40
CA ASP A 26 3.37 13.97 -2.84
C ASP A 26 4.33 13.07 -3.66
N LEU A 27 4.52 11.83 -3.17
CA LEU A 27 5.37 10.86 -3.85
C LEU A 27 4.79 10.44 -5.19
N GLU A 28 5.64 9.84 -6.03
CA GLU A 28 5.26 9.37 -7.36
C GLU A 28 3.95 8.57 -7.36
N SER A 29 3.07 8.93 -8.30
CA SER A 29 1.72 8.37 -8.43
C SER A 29 1.73 6.84 -8.52
N ASP A 30 2.69 6.25 -9.21
CA ASP A 30 2.78 4.81 -9.42
C ASP A 30 3.03 4.05 -8.11
N PHE A 31 3.85 4.61 -7.21
CA PHE A 31 4.09 4.03 -5.89
C PHE A 31 2.82 4.05 -5.04
N ILE A 32 2.10 5.18 -5.03
CA ILE A 32 0.83 5.34 -4.32
C ILE A 32 -0.21 4.35 -4.86
N GLN A 33 -0.26 4.15 -6.19
CA GLN A 33 -1.17 3.20 -6.84
C GLN A 33 -0.89 1.75 -6.42
N LEU A 34 0.38 1.35 -6.27
CA LEU A 34 0.74 0.01 -5.79
C LEU A 34 0.23 -0.25 -4.37
N ILE A 35 0.37 0.72 -3.47
CA ILE A 35 -0.11 0.60 -2.09
C ILE A 35 -1.65 0.57 -2.08
N LYS A 36 -2.30 1.43 -2.86
CA LYS A 36 -3.76 1.47 -3.02
C LYS A 36 -4.32 0.14 -3.51
N ALA A 37 -3.68 -0.47 -4.51
CA ALA A 37 -4.08 -1.77 -5.04
C ALA A 37 -3.99 -2.87 -3.96
N GLU A 38 -2.94 -2.85 -3.14
CA GLU A 38 -2.78 -3.82 -2.05
C GLU A 38 -3.82 -3.62 -0.93
N LEU A 39 -4.15 -2.38 -0.57
CA LEU A 39 -5.23 -2.08 0.40
C LEU A 39 -6.59 -2.59 -0.10
N ILE A 40 -6.91 -2.36 -1.38
CA ILE A 40 -8.13 -2.87 -2.02
C ILE A 40 -8.14 -4.40 -2.04
N ARG A 41 -7.01 -5.04 -2.37
CA ARG A 41 -6.86 -6.51 -2.36
C ARG A 41 -7.16 -7.11 -0.98
N ARG A 42 -6.88 -6.37 0.09
CA ARG A 42 -7.15 -6.75 1.48
C ARG A 42 -8.56 -6.38 1.96
N GLY A 43 -9.38 -5.73 1.11
CA GLY A 43 -10.73 -5.30 1.44
C GLY A 43 -10.81 -4.06 2.33
N ILE A 44 -9.72 -3.30 2.46
CA ILE A 44 -9.67 -2.09 3.28
C ILE A 44 -10.16 -0.91 2.44
N ARG A 45 -11.19 -0.22 2.93
CA ARG A 45 -11.73 1.02 2.34
C ARG A 45 -11.25 2.22 3.16
N PHE A 46 -10.87 3.29 2.48
CA PHE A 46 -10.31 4.51 3.05
C PHE A 46 -10.68 5.70 2.16
#